data_AF-A0A2V5NMM3-F1
#
_entry.id   AF-A0A2V5NMM3-F1
#
_cell.length_a   1.000
_cell.length_b   1.000
_cell.length_c   1.000
_cell.angle_alpha   90.00
_cell.angle_beta   90.00
_cell.angle_gamma   90.00
#
_symmetry.space_group_name_H-M   'P 1'
#
loop_
_entity.id
_entity.type
_entity.pdbx_description
1 polymer ?
#
loop_
_entity_poly.entity_id
_entity_poly.type
_entity_poly.pdbx_seq_one_letter_code
_entity_poly.pdbx_strand_id
1 'polypeptide(L)'
;MHALQITELQISFCLTWVFPKDANIRLRALFNAGAKHQKRTLGQLIAELRKRTEIADNFDQLFADFINERNRFVHTLFSEHPYQLRSDAGAAKAIEFMLPLQEMAVIVQDTFHGHLVLWGQNSNDPDLQALSEQLIQAHPRLRRIADEGHFKNHIRRRH
;
A
#
# COMPACT_ATOMS: atom_id res chain seq x y z
N MET A 1 -7.77 8.47 8.92
CA MET A 1 -6.97 9.41 8.12
C MET A 1 -5.47 9.12 8.19
N HIS A 2 -4.88 8.99 9.38
CA HIS A 2 -3.45 8.73 9.55
C HIS A 2 -2.93 7.51 8.75
N ALA A 3 -3.66 6.40 8.75
CA ALA A 3 -3.30 5.21 7.99
C ALA A 3 -3.14 5.49 6.48
N LEU A 4 -4.05 6.26 5.85
CA LEU A 4 -3.96 6.58 4.43
C LEU A 4 -2.70 7.40 4.10
N GLN A 5 -2.42 8.44 4.88
CA GLN A 5 -1.25 9.28 4.68
C GLN A 5 0.05 8.49 4.86
N ILE A 6 0.11 7.61 5.86
CA ILE A 6 1.24 6.72 6.07
C ILE A 6 1.41 5.75 4.89
N THR A 7 0.32 5.15 4.40
CA THR A 7 0.38 4.25 3.23
C THR A 7 0.93 4.98 2.01
N GLU A 8 0.50 6.21 1.78
CA GLU A 8 0.99 7.04 0.68
C GLU A 8 2.50 7.35 0.82
N LEU A 9 2.96 7.72 2.01
CA LEU A 9 4.39 7.96 2.25
C LEU A 9 5.22 6.69 2.05
N GLN A 10 4.73 5.53 2.49
CA GLN A 10 5.41 4.24 2.31
C GLN A 10 5.49 3.82 0.85
N ILE A 11 4.40 3.96 0.08
CA ILE A 11 4.43 3.73 -1.36
C ILE A 11 5.47 4.66 -2.00
N SER A 12 5.54 5.92 -1.58
CA SER A 12 6.53 6.88 -2.10
C SER A 12 7.96 6.46 -1.83
N PHE A 13 8.21 6.00 -0.61
CA PHE A 13 9.51 5.49 -0.20
C PHE A 13 9.90 4.26 -1.03
N CYS A 14 8.99 3.29 -1.15
CA CYS A 14 9.23 2.08 -1.93
C CYS A 14 9.46 2.40 -3.42
N LEU A 15 8.69 3.33 -3.99
CA LEU A 15 8.90 3.79 -5.37
C LEU A 15 10.30 4.39 -5.55
N THR A 16 10.76 5.21 -4.61
CA THR A 16 12.09 5.84 -4.66
C THR A 16 13.19 4.78 -4.60
N TRP A 17 13.03 3.75 -3.76
CA TRP A 17 14.01 2.69 -3.58
C TRP A 17 14.01 1.63 -4.69
N VAL A 18 12.83 1.29 -5.23
CA VAL A 18 12.68 0.32 -6.32
C VAL A 18 13.05 0.93 -7.66
N PHE A 19 12.75 2.22 -7.86
CA PHE A 19 13.03 2.96 -9.10
C PHE A 19 13.92 4.20 -8.87
N PRO A 20 15.12 4.06 -8.29
CA PRO A 20 15.95 5.21 -7.91
C PRO A 20 16.42 6.04 -9.10
N LYS A 21 16.42 5.47 -10.31
CA LYS A 21 16.86 6.13 -11.55
C LYS A 21 15.72 6.58 -12.47
N ASP A 22 14.47 6.28 -12.14
CA ASP A 22 13.31 6.56 -13.01
C ASP A 22 12.49 7.72 -12.46
N ALA A 23 12.94 8.95 -12.75
CA ALA A 23 12.38 10.20 -12.21
C ALA A 23 10.89 10.45 -12.54
N ASN A 24 10.34 9.68 -13.49
CA ASN A 24 8.95 9.75 -13.93
C ASN A 24 7.99 8.99 -13.01
N ILE A 25 8.49 8.05 -12.19
CA ILE A 25 7.66 7.28 -11.26
C ILE A 25 7.66 8.00 -9.90
N ARG A 26 6.81 9.00 -9.77
CA ARG A 26 6.59 9.73 -8.50
C ARG A 26 5.24 9.36 -7.91
N LEU A 27 5.12 9.46 -6.59
CA LEU A 27 3.87 9.23 -5.87
C LEU A 27 2.67 9.98 -6.47
N ARG A 28 2.85 11.28 -6.75
CA ARG A 28 1.79 12.10 -7.37
C ARG A 28 1.44 11.63 -8.78
N ALA A 29 2.42 11.14 -9.55
CA ALA A 29 2.16 10.58 -10.87
C ALA A 29 1.34 9.29 -10.75
N LEU A 30 1.59 8.46 -9.73
CA LEU A 30 0.81 7.25 -9.49
C LEU A 30 -0.65 7.55 -9.16
N PHE A 31 -0.91 8.51 -8.28
CA PHE A 31 -2.26 8.83 -7.82
C PHE A 31 -3.04 9.76 -8.76
N ASN A 32 -2.36 10.59 -9.56
CA ASN A 32 -3.00 11.54 -10.47
C ASN A 32 -2.89 11.15 -11.95
N ALA A 33 -2.26 10.02 -12.29
CA ALA A 33 -2.22 9.54 -13.66
C ALA A 33 -3.60 9.06 -14.12
N GLY A 34 -3.89 9.21 -15.42
CA GLY A 34 -5.02 8.54 -16.03
C GLY A 34 -4.91 7.02 -15.86
N ALA A 35 -6.05 6.33 -15.75
CA ALA A 35 -6.14 4.90 -15.39
C ALA A 35 -5.18 3.98 -16.18
N LYS A 36 -4.91 4.28 -17.45
CA LYS A 36 -3.96 3.50 -18.28
C LYS A 36 -2.51 3.67 -17.84
N HIS A 37 -2.07 4.88 -17.50
CA HIS A 37 -0.72 5.13 -16.99
C HIS A 37 -0.56 4.59 -15.57
N GLN A 38 -1.57 4.79 -14.72
CA GLN A 38 -1.61 4.25 -13.36
C GLN A 38 -1.45 2.72 -13.36
N LYS A 39 -2.25 1.99 -14.16
CA LYS A 39 -2.13 0.52 -14.29
C LYS A 39 -0.74 0.08 -14.73
N ARG A 40 -0.12 0.80 -15.68
CA ARG A 40 1.24 0.49 -16.14
C ARG A 40 2.28 0.67 -15.02
N THR A 41 2.24 1.80 -14.33
CA THR A 41 3.19 2.10 -13.24
C THR A 41 3.02 1.14 -12.06
N LEU A 42 1.78 0.77 -11.72
CA LEU A 42 1.49 -0.25 -10.71
C LEU A 42 2.05 -1.61 -11.11
N GLY A 43 1.76 -2.05 -12.33
CA GLY A 43 2.26 -3.33 -12.84
C GLY A 43 3.79 -3.38 -12.85
N GLN A 44 4.45 -2.29 -13.21
CA GLN A 44 5.91 -2.19 -13.14
C GLN A 44 6.42 -2.30 -11.70
N LEU A 45 5.84 -1.56 -10.75
CA LEU A 45 6.23 -1.64 -9.34
C LEU A 45 6.07 -3.06 -8.81
N ILE A 46 4.89 -3.67 -8.97
CA ILE A 46 4.63 -5.00 -8.44
C ILE A 46 5.53 -6.03 -9.11
N ALA A 47 5.80 -5.92 -10.41
CA ALA A 47 6.74 -6.80 -11.10
C ALA A 47 8.14 -6.71 -10.51
N GLU A 48 8.66 -5.51 -10.22
CA GLU A 48 9.96 -5.36 -9.56
C GLU A 48 9.96 -5.89 -8.12
N LEU A 49 8.87 -5.71 -7.37
CA LEU A 49 8.76 -6.27 -6.02
C LEU A 49 8.75 -7.82 -6.07
N ARG A 50 8.00 -8.42 -7.01
CA ARG A 50 7.93 -9.88 -7.21
C ARG A 50 9.27 -10.52 -7.56
N LYS A 51 10.21 -9.79 -8.16
CA LYS A 51 11.56 -10.30 -8.41
C LYS A 51 12.36 -10.58 -7.14
N ARG A 52 12.01 -9.91 -6.03
CA ARG A 52 12.77 -9.99 -4.77
C ARG A 52 12.02 -10.76 -3.68
N THR A 53 10.69 -10.80 -3.71
CA THR A 53 9.87 -11.51 -2.72
C THR A 53 8.58 -12.06 -3.34
N GLU A 54 8.12 -13.22 -2.88
CA GLU A 54 6.78 -13.74 -3.23
C GLU A 54 5.70 -12.77 -2.73
N ILE A 55 4.79 -12.35 -3.61
CA ILE A 55 3.64 -11.48 -3.29
C ILE A 55 2.39 -12.21 -3.78
N ALA A 56 1.29 -12.16 -3.01
CA ALA A 56 0.07 -12.83 -3.38
C ALA A 56 -0.47 -12.37 -4.74
N ASP A 57 -1.03 -13.31 -5.51
CA ASP A 57 -1.49 -13.05 -6.87
C ASP A 57 -2.62 -12.01 -6.95
N ASN A 58 -3.43 -11.90 -5.90
CA ASN A 58 -4.53 -10.93 -5.84
C ASN A 58 -4.09 -9.51 -5.42
N PHE A 59 -2.81 -9.30 -5.09
CA PHE A 59 -2.34 -8.01 -4.60
C PHE A 59 -2.45 -6.89 -5.65
N ASP A 60 -2.24 -7.17 -6.94
CA ASP A 60 -2.36 -6.17 -8.01
C ASP A 60 -3.75 -5.55 -8.04
N GLN A 61 -4.78 -6.40 -7.94
CA GLN A 61 -6.17 -5.96 -7.93
C GLN A 61 -6.47 -5.17 -6.66
N LEU A 62 -6.08 -5.71 -5.49
CA LEU A 62 -6.27 -5.04 -4.20
C LEU A 62 -5.61 -3.65 -4.18
N PHE A 63 -4.39 -3.54 -4.71
CA PHE A 63 -3.65 -2.28 -4.71
C PHE A 63 -4.24 -1.28 -5.71
N ALA A 64 -4.73 -1.75 -6.87
CA ALA A 64 -5.47 -0.92 -7.81
C ALA A 64 -6.78 -0.39 -7.19
N ASP A 65 -7.53 -1.25 -6.50
CA ASP A 65 -8.78 -0.89 -5.83
C ASP A 65 -8.53 0.11 -4.71
N PHE A 66 -7.50 -0.12 -3.89
CA PHE A 66 -7.05 0.84 -2.87
C PHE A 66 -6.82 2.24 -3.44
N ILE A 67 -6.08 2.34 -4.57
CA ILE A 67 -5.80 3.64 -5.17
C ILE A 67 -7.06 4.31 -5.69
N ASN A 68 -7.96 3.55 -6.33
CA ASN A 68 -9.22 4.08 -6.84
C ASN A 68 -10.11 4.60 -5.71
N GLU A 69 -10.29 3.80 -4.65
CA GLU A 69 -11.12 4.19 -3.51
C GLU A 69 -10.49 5.31 -2.69
N ARG A 70 -9.15 5.37 -2.59
CA ARG A 70 -8.46 6.53 -2.02
C ARG A 70 -8.71 7.78 -2.86
N ASN A 71 -8.56 7.69 -4.18
CA ASN A 71 -8.77 8.84 -5.06
C ASN A 71 -10.22 9.33 -4.98
N ARG A 72 -11.18 8.40 -4.95
CA ARG A 72 -12.59 8.70 -4.72
C ARG A 72 -12.77 9.40 -3.36
N PHE A 73 -12.22 8.85 -2.28
CA PHE A 73 -12.26 9.47 -0.94
C PHE A 73 -11.75 10.91 -0.92
N VAL A 74 -10.61 11.18 -1.58
CA VAL A 74 -9.97 12.51 -1.57
C VAL A 74 -10.68 13.50 -2.49
N HIS A 75 -11.21 13.04 -3.63
CA HIS A 75 -11.64 13.95 -4.70
C HIS A 75 -13.16 14.03 -4.92
N THR A 76 -13.90 12.93 -4.78
CA THR A 76 -15.29 12.88 -5.26
C THR A 76 -16.30 12.35 -4.25
N LEU A 77 -15.89 11.54 -3.26
CA LEU A 77 -16.79 10.79 -2.39
C LEU A 77 -17.86 11.68 -1.75
N PHE A 78 -17.47 12.79 -1.11
CA PHE A 78 -18.41 13.64 -0.38
C PHE A 78 -19.36 14.47 -1.26
N SER A 79 -19.15 14.45 -2.58
CA SER A 79 -20.07 15.03 -3.56
C SER A 79 -21.08 14.00 -4.10
N GLU A 80 -20.80 12.71 -3.94
CA GLU A 80 -21.63 11.61 -4.40
C GLU A 80 -22.76 11.31 -3.39
N HIS A 81 -23.97 11.05 -3.88
CA HIS A 81 -25.03 10.49 -3.04
C HIS A 81 -24.74 8.98 -2.83
N PRO A 82 -24.89 8.41 -1.62
CA PRO A 82 -25.41 9.02 -0.39
C PRO A 82 -24.37 9.66 0.55
N TYR A 83 -23.09 9.77 0.18
CA TYR A 83 -21.99 10.12 1.08
C TYR A 83 -21.84 11.61 1.46
N GLN A 84 -22.90 12.39 1.24
CA GLN A 84 -22.88 13.83 1.48
C GLN A 84 -22.88 14.12 2.99
N LEU A 85 -21.82 14.76 3.50
CA LEU A 85 -21.63 15.01 4.94
C LEU A 85 -22.60 16.03 5.55
N ARG A 86 -23.53 16.58 4.76
CA ARG A 86 -24.52 17.56 5.21
C ARG A 86 -25.74 16.93 5.89
N SER A 87 -25.81 15.60 5.93
CA SER A 87 -26.87 14.85 6.64
C SER A 87 -26.26 13.73 7.49
N ASP A 88 -26.93 13.38 8.58
CA ASP A 88 -26.52 12.27 9.45
C ASP A 88 -26.47 10.94 8.70
N ALA A 89 -27.43 10.72 7.79
CA ALA A 89 -27.47 9.54 6.94
C ALA A 89 -26.25 9.46 6.00
N GLY A 90 -25.84 10.60 5.43
CA GLY A 90 -24.66 10.63 4.56
C GLY A 90 -23.34 10.52 5.32
N ALA A 91 -23.27 11.09 6.53
CA ALA A 91 -22.14 10.90 7.43
C ALA A 91 -21.99 9.41 7.83
N ALA A 92 -23.10 8.74 8.18
CA ALA A 92 -23.08 7.31 8.48
C ALA A 92 -22.57 6.47 7.30
N LYS A 93 -23.03 6.79 6.07
CA LYS A 93 -22.54 6.12 4.86
C LYS A 93 -21.08 6.38 4.56
N ALA A 94 -20.58 7.59 4.82
CA ALA A 94 -19.15 7.89 4.71
C ALA A 94 -18.30 7.10 5.71
N ILE A 95 -18.80 6.89 6.93
CA ILE A 95 -18.13 6.05 7.94
C ILE A 95 -18.08 4.58 7.49
N GLU A 96 -19.20 4.04 6.99
CA GLU A 96 -19.26 2.68 6.44
C GLU A 96 -18.22 2.48 5.31
N PHE A 97 -18.03 3.49 4.46
CA PHE A 97 -17.02 3.47 3.41
C PHE A 97 -15.58 3.50 3.95
N MET A 98 -15.33 4.23 5.03
CA MET A 98 -13.99 4.42 5.57
C MET A 98 -13.37 3.14 6.14
N LEU A 99 -14.18 2.23 6.68
CA LEU A 99 -13.67 1.00 7.31
C LEU A 99 -12.97 0.07 6.28
N PRO A 100 -13.61 -0.35 5.18
CA PRO A 100 -12.94 -1.13 4.13
C PRO A 100 -11.71 -0.43 3.54
N LEU A 101 -11.77 0.90 3.36
CA LEU A 101 -10.63 1.65 2.84
C LEU A 101 -9.42 1.61 3.78
N GLN A 102 -9.65 1.64 5.10
CA GLN A 102 -8.58 1.48 6.08
C GLN A 102 -8.00 0.08 6.09
N GLU A 103 -8.83 -0.95 5.94
CA GLU A 103 -8.37 -2.34 5.83
C GLU A 103 -7.50 -2.55 4.60
N MET A 104 -7.94 -2.05 3.44
CA MET A 104 -7.13 -2.04 2.22
C MET A 104 -5.81 -1.30 2.44
N ALA A 105 -5.85 -0.13 3.07
CA ALA A 105 -4.65 0.63 3.39
C ALA A 105 -3.67 -0.23 4.19
N VAL A 106 -4.13 -0.87 5.27
CA VAL A 106 -3.30 -1.72 6.13
C VAL A 106 -2.68 -2.90 5.36
N ILE A 107 -3.45 -3.59 4.52
CA ILE A 107 -2.94 -4.71 3.72
C ILE A 107 -1.84 -4.22 2.76
N VAL A 108 -2.04 -3.06 2.13
CA VAL A 108 -1.03 -2.43 1.27
C VAL A 108 0.23 -2.08 2.08
N GLN A 109 0.08 -1.47 3.26
CA GLN A 109 1.22 -1.15 4.14
C GLN A 109 2.00 -2.40 4.53
N ASP A 110 1.31 -3.43 5.00
CA ASP A 110 1.95 -4.68 5.46
C ASP A 110 2.66 -5.38 4.30
N THR A 111 2.12 -5.31 3.08
CA THR A 111 2.79 -5.83 1.87
C THR A 111 4.06 -5.06 1.54
N PHE A 112 4.03 -3.73 1.58
CA PHE A 112 5.24 -2.93 1.32
C PHE A 112 6.28 -3.08 2.43
N HIS A 113 5.86 -3.08 3.69
CA HIS A 113 6.78 -3.25 4.80
C HIS A 113 7.41 -4.63 4.85
N GLY A 114 6.64 -5.70 4.69
CA GLY A 114 7.22 -7.03 4.66
C GLY A 114 8.21 -7.18 3.50
N HIS A 115 8.01 -6.46 2.38
CA HIS A 115 8.97 -6.43 1.29
C HIS A 115 10.27 -5.76 1.71
N LEU A 116 10.19 -4.61 2.38
CA LEU A 116 11.37 -3.91 2.91
C LEU A 116 12.11 -4.73 3.98
N VAL A 117 11.36 -5.44 4.83
CA VAL A 117 11.93 -6.36 5.84
C VAL A 117 12.69 -7.49 5.16
N LEU A 118 12.04 -8.23 4.26
CA LEU A 118 12.67 -9.34 3.55
C LEU A 118 13.85 -8.87 2.70
N TRP A 119 13.74 -7.69 2.07
CA TRP A 119 14.86 -7.12 1.33
C TRP A 119 16.02 -6.78 2.28
N GLY A 120 15.78 -6.09 3.39
CA GLY A 120 16.82 -5.75 4.35
C GLY A 120 17.52 -6.98 4.92
N GLN A 121 16.79 -8.04 5.27
CA GLN A 121 17.36 -9.29 5.75
C GLN A 121 18.27 -10.00 4.74
N ASN A 122 17.99 -9.83 3.44
CA ASN A 122 18.75 -10.46 2.36
C ASN A 122 19.77 -9.50 1.70
N SER A 123 19.88 -8.27 2.20
CA SER A 123 20.80 -7.25 1.68
C SER A 123 22.11 -7.26 2.46
N ASN A 124 23.21 -6.89 1.80
CA ASN A 124 24.48 -6.58 2.46
C ASN A 124 24.61 -5.09 2.82
N ASP A 125 23.56 -4.30 2.58
CA ASP A 125 23.49 -2.88 2.89
C ASP A 125 23.10 -2.67 4.37
N PRO A 126 23.98 -2.11 5.22
CA PRO A 126 23.71 -1.91 6.65
C PRO A 126 22.49 -1.01 6.92
N ASP A 127 22.22 -0.03 6.05
CA ASP A 127 21.08 0.89 6.24
C ASP A 127 19.75 0.16 6.00
N LEU A 128 19.73 -0.75 5.02
CA LEU A 128 18.57 -1.60 4.76
C LEU A 128 18.35 -2.65 5.86
N GLN A 129 19.43 -3.20 6.42
CA GLN A 129 19.35 -4.11 7.56
C GLN A 129 18.77 -3.40 8.79
N ALA A 130 19.28 -2.21 9.13
CA ALA A 130 18.78 -1.40 10.24
C ALA A 130 17.31 -1.00 10.05
N LEU A 131 16.92 -0.61 8.82
CA LEU A 131 15.52 -0.32 8.49
C LEU A 131 14.61 -1.54 8.71
N SER A 132 15.03 -2.71 8.26
CA SER A 132 14.29 -3.97 8.47
C SER A 132 14.05 -4.23 9.96
N GLU A 133 15.08 -4.11 10.80
CA GLU A 133 14.95 -4.30 12.24
C GLU A 133 13.99 -3.29 12.88
N GLN A 134 14.09 -2.01 12.50
CA GLN A 134 13.19 -0.97 12.98
C GLN A 134 11.74 -1.23 12.59
N LEU A 135 11.49 -1.70 11.35
CA LEU A 135 10.15 -2.05 10.88
C LEU A 135 9.57 -3.23 11.66
N ILE A 136 10.36 -4.27 11.94
CA ILE A 136 9.93 -5.42 12.76
C ILE A 136 9.58 -4.95 14.19
N GLN A 137 10.37 -4.05 14.77
CA GLN A 137 10.12 -3.51 16.11
C GLN A 137 8.85 -2.64 16.15
N ALA A 138 8.68 -1.75 15.18
CA ALA A 138 7.54 -0.85 15.09
C ALA A 138 6.22 -1.58 14.76
N HIS A 139 6.31 -2.70 14.04
CA HIS A 139 5.16 -3.48 13.61
C HIS A 139 5.38 -4.97 13.91
N PRO A 140 5.09 -5.43 15.15
CA PRO A 140 5.33 -6.81 15.56
C PRO A 140 4.67 -7.87 14.67
N ARG A 141 3.56 -7.54 13.98
CA ARG A 141 2.92 -8.39 12.97
C ARG A 141 3.82 -8.78 11.80
N LEU A 142 4.83 -7.95 11.49
CA LEU A 142 5.81 -8.20 10.44
C LEU A 142 6.88 -9.20 10.89
N ARG A 143 7.05 -9.45 12.20
CA ARG A 143 7.99 -10.46 12.71
C ARG A 143 7.70 -11.83 12.10
N ARG A 144 6.43 -12.18 11.98
CA ARG A 144 6.01 -13.42 11.31
C ARG A 144 6.48 -13.48 9.84
N ILE A 145 6.43 -12.36 9.12
CA ILE A 145 6.93 -12.28 7.74
C ILE A 145 8.45 -12.43 7.71
N ALA A 146 9.15 -11.79 8.66
CA ALA A 146 10.60 -11.88 8.82
C ALA A 146 11.06 -13.31 9.13
N ASP A 147 10.28 -14.06 9.91
CA ASP A 147 10.57 -15.43 10.32
C ASP A 147 10.22 -16.45 9.22
N GLU A 148 9.09 -16.27 8.53
CA GLU A 148 8.62 -17.18 7.48
C GLU A 148 9.31 -16.96 6.12
N GLY A 149 9.91 -15.78 5.90
CA GLY A 149 10.63 -15.46 4.66
C GLY A 149 9.74 -15.21 3.43
N HIS A 150 8.40 -15.25 3.57
CA HIS A 150 7.46 -15.09 2.46
C HIS A 150 6.09 -14.53 2.88
N PHE A 151 5.30 -14.02 1.93
CA PHE A 151 3.97 -13.44 2.15
C PHE A 151 2.78 -14.40 2.05
N LYS A 152 3.02 -15.69 1.78
CA LYS A 152 2.01 -16.63 1.25
C LYS A 152 0.71 -16.75 2.05
N ASN A 153 0.73 -16.43 3.34
CA ASN A 153 -0.41 -16.54 4.25
C ASN A 153 -0.90 -15.22 4.85
N HIS A 154 -0.31 -14.06 4.53
CA HIS A 154 -0.66 -12.80 5.22
C HIS A 154 -1.94 -12.14 4.69
N ILE A 155 -2.31 -12.40 3.42
CA ILE A 155 -3.53 -11.84 2.80
C ILE A 155 -4.76 -12.73 3.02
N ARG A 156 -4.59 -13.96 3.55
CA ARG A 156 -5.71 -14.84 3.87
C ARG A 156 -6.15 -14.70 5.34
N ARG A 157 -7.40 -14.25 5.48
CA ARG A 157 -8.28 -14.19 6.66
C ARG A 157 -8.32 -12.85 7.39
N ARG A 158 -9.15 -11.95 6.88
CA ARG A 158 -10.21 -11.31 7.66
C ARG A 158 -11.49 -11.33 6.83
N HIS A 159 -12.19 -12.46 6.90
CA HIS A 159 -13.62 -12.55 6.62
C HIS A 159 -14.34 -12.42 7.96
#